data_AF-J8BG69-F1
#
_entry.id   AF-J8BG69-F1
#
_cell.length_a   1.000
_cell.length_b   1.000
_cell.length_c   1.000
_cell.angle_alpha   90.00
_cell.angle_beta   90.00
_cell.angle_gamma   90.00
#
_symmetry.space_group_name_H-M   'P 1'
#
loop_
_entity.id
_entity.type
_entity.pdbx_description
1 polymer ?
#
loop_
_entity_poly.entity_id
_entity_poly.type
_entity_poly.pdbx_seq_one_letter_code
_entity_poly.pdbx_strand_id
1 'polypeptide(L)'
;MVNYKRMREEIRKLKNINDVIRFANLHYRKLTREDRAKIFNEVIQDRQINLEKFKFSLRLSVELSCIFILYKTNFVRIFSKCKFNLAEEKEIFIIIVEKINELDWLNQLDNNEFVENDFRRYLNYKYDYPSIDVYSYFNLFKYFEKLSEEIYGLSIHKNFYELLILLASKENLYIKSNIFQKEFGNIKNLENLFLDGNELEERAFIEDNLRTAFKGKLGIKFSDGIYVPRAYHIFENIFRGIIENEKSKDEKGDILEAYSKDIIGGFFKDIYHTSYDNKGKEQDLIIEFQDKILFVECKAQNFKSIFIEGKDATQIREKHFKDVIVKACKQCQRGKEYLLNNKIAIYYNSNKKKGRKEVLEVNNTDHKKIFKVVVVLDEYLDLAELSNRYLEEKYKDTWVVNIFALHKILWISNRINGINTFFEYLEYRTQNNLGIESIHCDELAQFGYWISPNYHMYPKLGMNINIVLNNSFTNIFDEYDSYFYKELVKELRLNTK
;
A
#
# COMPACT_ATOMS: atom_id res chain seq x y z
N MET A 1 -31.01 -26.36 -18.53
CA MET A 1 -29.54 -26.31 -18.32
C MET A 1 -29.14 -24.84 -18.31
N VAL A 2 -28.35 -24.36 -17.35
CA VAL A 2 -27.88 -22.96 -17.35
C VAL A 2 -27.02 -22.75 -18.60
N ASN A 3 -27.34 -21.74 -19.40
CA ASN A 3 -26.59 -21.44 -20.62
C ASN A 3 -25.51 -20.40 -20.30
N TYR A 4 -24.39 -20.88 -19.75
CA TYR A 4 -23.25 -20.05 -19.37
C TYR A 4 -22.69 -19.25 -20.55
N LYS A 5 -22.69 -19.80 -21.77
CA LYS A 5 -22.29 -19.08 -22.99
C LYS A 5 -23.15 -17.83 -23.20
N ARG A 6 -24.48 -17.98 -23.13
CA ARG A 6 -25.40 -16.85 -23.27
C ARG A 6 -25.20 -15.81 -22.16
N MET A 7 -24.96 -16.24 -20.92
CA MET A 7 -24.72 -15.31 -19.82
C MET A 7 -23.44 -14.50 -20.02
N ARG A 8 -22.33 -15.14 -20.46
CA ARG A 8 -21.09 -14.44 -20.81
C ARG A 8 -21.32 -13.39 -21.90
N GLU A 9 -22.07 -13.74 -22.94
CA GLU A 9 -22.42 -12.81 -24.02
C GLU A 9 -23.32 -11.67 -23.54
N GLU A 10 -24.24 -11.93 -22.61
CA GLU A 10 -25.12 -10.93 -22.02
C GLU A 10 -24.33 -9.90 -21.21
N ILE A 11 -23.46 -10.35 -20.29
CA ILE A 11 -22.63 -9.46 -19.46
C ILE A 11 -21.75 -8.55 -20.33
N ARG A 12 -21.10 -9.11 -21.35
CA ARG A 12 -20.23 -8.34 -22.26
C ARG A 12 -20.96 -7.25 -23.03
N LYS A 13 -22.28 -7.39 -23.26
CA LYS A 13 -23.12 -6.41 -23.97
C LYS A 13 -23.68 -5.31 -23.07
N LEU A 14 -23.57 -5.45 -21.74
CA LEU A 14 -24.04 -4.42 -20.81
C LEU A 14 -23.23 -3.13 -20.99
N LYS A 15 -23.91 -1.98 -20.88
CA LYS A 15 -23.33 -0.66 -21.21
C LYS A 15 -23.15 0.26 -20.00
N ASN A 16 -23.63 -0.13 -18.82
CA ASN A 16 -23.44 0.65 -17.60
C ASN A 16 -23.21 -0.28 -16.40
N ILE A 17 -22.50 0.23 -15.40
CA ILE A 17 -22.09 -0.54 -14.21
C ILE A 17 -23.31 -1.02 -13.42
N ASN A 18 -24.36 -0.20 -13.30
CA ASN A 18 -25.58 -0.53 -12.57
C ASN A 18 -26.28 -1.78 -13.11
N ASP A 19 -26.30 -1.96 -14.43
CA ASP A 19 -26.86 -3.15 -15.07
C ASP A 19 -26.01 -4.39 -14.80
N VAL A 20 -24.68 -4.25 -14.76
CA VAL A 20 -23.77 -5.35 -14.40
C VAL A 20 -23.99 -5.77 -12.95
N ILE A 21 -24.12 -4.81 -12.02
CA ILE A 21 -24.41 -5.06 -10.61
C ILE A 21 -25.80 -5.70 -10.44
N ARG A 22 -26.80 -5.22 -11.19
CA ARG A 22 -28.15 -5.82 -11.19
C ARG A 22 -28.13 -7.26 -11.69
N PHE A 23 -27.37 -7.55 -12.75
CA PHE A 23 -27.16 -8.91 -13.23
C PHE A 23 -26.52 -9.78 -12.14
N ALA A 24 -25.43 -9.32 -11.54
CA ALA A 24 -24.71 -10.04 -10.49
C ALA A 24 -25.62 -10.34 -9.28
N ASN A 25 -26.43 -9.37 -8.85
CA ASN A 25 -27.41 -9.55 -7.79
C ASN A 25 -28.42 -10.66 -8.13
N LEU A 26 -29.09 -10.57 -9.30
CA LEU A 26 -30.06 -11.58 -9.71
C LEU A 26 -29.46 -12.98 -9.89
N HIS A 27 -28.20 -13.05 -10.34
CA HIS A 27 -27.47 -14.29 -10.56
C HIS A 27 -27.05 -14.92 -9.23
N TYR A 28 -26.25 -14.22 -8.43
CA TYR A 28 -25.65 -14.78 -7.22
C TYR A 28 -26.67 -15.04 -6.10
N ARG A 29 -27.82 -14.35 -6.07
CA ARG A 29 -28.93 -14.69 -5.14
C ARG A 29 -29.44 -16.12 -5.28
N LYS A 30 -29.17 -16.80 -6.40
CA LYS A 30 -29.52 -18.21 -6.64
C LYS A 30 -28.55 -19.20 -5.99
N LEU A 31 -27.40 -18.71 -5.50
CA LEU A 31 -26.35 -19.50 -4.87
C LEU A 31 -26.35 -19.33 -3.35
N THR A 32 -25.88 -20.34 -2.64
CA THR A 32 -25.61 -20.25 -1.20
C THR A 32 -24.39 -19.36 -0.93
N ARG A 33 -24.21 -18.92 0.32
CA ARG A 33 -22.98 -18.18 0.69
C ARG A 33 -21.73 -19.03 0.53
N GLU A 34 -21.81 -20.33 0.84
CA GLU A 34 -20.71 -21.27 0.65
C GLU A 34 -20.29 -21.37 -0.83
N ASP A 35 -21.26 -21.50 -1.74
CA ASP A 35 -21.00 -21.55 -3.19
C ASP A 35 -20.33 -20.27 -3.69
N ARG A 36 -20.85 -19.11 -3.26
CA ARG A 36 -20.29 -17.80 -3.63
C ARG A 36 -18.88 -17.61 -3.10
N ALA A 37 -18.67 -17.91 -1.83
CA ALA A 37 -17.36 -17.80 -1.21
C ALA A 37 -16.35 -18.72 -1.91
N LYS A 38 -16.78 -19.92 -2.33
CA LYS A 38 -15.95 -20.83 -3.13
C LYS A 38 -15.54 -20.20 -4.46
N ILE A 39 -16.49 -19.64 -5.21
CA ILE A 39 -16.21 -18.95 -6.48
C ILE A 39 -15.23 -17.81 -6.25
N PHE A 40 -15.55 -16.89 -5.34
CA PHE A 40 -14.81 -15.65 -5.18
C PHE A 40 -13.41 -15.88 -4.65
N ASN A 41 -13.26 -16.70 -3.60
CA ASN A 41 -11.96 -16.95 -3.01
C ASN A 41 -11.04 -17.76 -3.90
N GLU A 42 -11.56 -18.72 -4.68
CA GLU A 42 -10.71 -19.40 -5.67
C GLU A 42 -10.25 -18.45 -6.78
N VAL A 43 -11.10 -17.53 -7.27
CA VAL A 43 -10.68 -16.53 -8.28
C VAL A 43 -9.62 -15.58 -7.71
N ILE A 44 -9.81 -15.10 -6.48
CA ILE A 44 -8.86 -14.23 -5.77
C ILE A 44 -7.52 -14.95 -5.57
N GLN A 45 -7.53 -16.23 -5.20
CA GLN A 45 -6.31 -17.03 -5.04
C GLN A 45 -5.63 -17.33 -6.38
N ASP A 46 -6.39 -17.73 -7.40
CA ASP A 46 -5.88 -18.02 -8.74
C ASP A 46 -5.18 -16.79 -9.34
N ARG A 47 -5.73 -15.59 -9.11
CA ARG A 47 -5.15 -14.30 -9.51
C ARG A 47 -3.81 -14.01 -8.84
N GLN A 48 -3.68 -14.33 -7.55
CA GLN A 48 -2.44 -14.13 -6.78
C GLN A 48 -1.36 -15.13 -7.17
N ILE A 49 -1.72 -16.37 -7.54
CA ILE A 49 -0.77 -17.41 -7.95
C ILE A 49 -0.31 -17.23 -9.40
N ASN A 50 -1.21 -16.84 -10.30
CA ASN A 50 -0.94 -16.76 -11.74
C ASN A 50 -1.08 -15.32 -12.26
N LEU A 51 -0.21 -14.43 -11.79
CA LEU A 51 -0.23 -13.00 -12.13
C LEU A 51 -0.16 -12.75 -13.66
N GLU A 52 0.58 -13.58 -14.40
CA GLU A 52 0.72 -13.44 -15.86
C GLU A 52 -0.54 -13.83 -16.63
N LYS A 53 -1.30 -14.81 -16.11
CA LYS A 53 -2.49 -15.36 -16.77
C LYS A 53 -3.71 -14.49 -16.56
N PHE A 54 -3.88 -13.98 -15.35
CA PHE A 54 -5.07 -13.23 -14.96
C PHE A 54 -4.72 -11.75 -14.80
N LYS A 55 -5.27 -10.91 -15.69
CA LYS A 55 -4.95 -9.47 -15.73
C LYS A 55 -6.00 -8.57 -15.08
N PHE A 56 -7.09 -9.13 -14.54
CA PHE A 56 -8.11 -8.34 -13.85
C PHE A 56 -7.61 -7.79 -12.50
N SER A 57 -8.25 -6.73 -12.00
CA SER A 57 -7.88 -6.10 -10.71
C SER A 57 -8.17 -7.02 -9.52
N LEU A 58 -7.14 -7.31 -8.72
CA LEU A 58 -7.28 -8.07 -7.48
C LEU A 58 -8.13 -7.30 -6.46
N ARG A 59 -7.91 -5.99 -6.33
CA ARG A 59 -8.65 -5.12 -5.41
C ARG A 59 -10.13 -5.08 -5.73
N LEU A 60 -10.48 -4.84 -6.99
CA LEU A 60 -11.87 -4.84 -7.43
C LEU A 60 -12.54 -6.22 -7.20
N SER A 61 -11.80 -7.31 -7.43
CA SER A 61 -12.31 -8.66 -7.15
C SER A 61 -12.62 -8.86 -5.67
N VAL A 62 -11.73 -8.44 -4.77
CA VAL A 62 -11.94 -8.49 -3.32
C VAL A 62 -13.16 -7.66 -2.93
N GLU A 63 -13.22 -6.41 -3.37
CA GLU A 63 -14.31 -5.47 -3.07
C GLU A 63 -15.66 -6.00 -3.55
N LEU A 64 -15.77 -6.42 -4.82
CA LEU A 64 -17.00 -7.01 -5.37
C LEU A 64 -17.39 -8.30 -4.65
N SER A 65 -16.43 -9.11 -4.21
CA SER A 65 -16.73 -10.33 -3.47
C SER A 65 -17.39 -10.04 -2.11
N CYS A 66 -16.91 -8.99 -1.41
CA CYS A 66 -17.51 -8.51 -0.16
C CYS A 66 -18.93 -7.96 -0.38
N ILE A 67 -19.21 -7.37 -1.54
CA ILE A 67 -20.56 -6.93 -1.89
C ILE A 67 -21.45 -8.14 -2.20
N PHE A 68 -20.99 -9.03 -3.08
CA PHE A 68 -21.83 -10.10 -3.63
C PHE A 68 -22.12 -11.21 -2.61
N ILE A 69 -21.29 -11.36 -1.57
CA ILE A 69 -21.57 -12.29 -0.47
C ILE A 69 -22.77 -11.83 0.38
N LEU A 70 -23.07 -10.52 0.43
CA LEU A 70 -24.18 -9.96 1.21
C LEU A 70 -25.55 -10.24 0.60
N TYR A 71 -25.63 -10.52 -0.71
CA TYR A 71 -26.92 -10.70 -1.37
C TYR A 71 -27.76 -11.80 -0.71
N LYS A 72 -29.00 -11.48 -0.34
CA LYS A 72 -29.87 -12.46 0.33
C LYS A 72 -30.18 -13.66 -0.57
N THR A 73 -29.83 -14.86 -0.12
CA THR A 73 -30.10 -16.10 -0.85
C THR A 73 -31.61 -16.32 -1.01
N ASN A 74 -32.05 -16.57 -2.25
CA ASN A 74 -33.45 -16.86 -2.55
C ASN A 74 -33.66 -18.39 -2.60
N PHE A 75 -34.06 -18.96 -1.47
CA PHE A 75 -34.26 -20.40 -1.30
C PHE A 75 -35.23 -21.03 -2.30
N VAL A 76 -36.27 -20.30 -2.73
CA VAL A 76 -37.26 -20.80 -3.72
C VAL A 76 -36.61 -21.08 -5.08
N ARG A 77 -35.55 -20.34 -5.45
CA ARG A 77 -34.83 -20.53 -6.72
C ARG A 77 -33.70 -21.58 -6.65
N ILE A 78 -33.31 -22.04 -5.46
CA ILE A 78 -32.32 -23.12 -5.30
C ILE A 78 -32.92 -24.46 -5.75
N PHE A 79 -34.21 -24.71 -5.46
CA PHE A 79 -34.90 -25.94 -5.85
C PHE A 79 -35.12 -26.07 -7.37
N SER A 80 -35.03 -24.97 -8.13
CA SER A 80 -35.04 -25.00 -9.59
C SER A 80 -33.65 -25.27 -10.17
N LYS A 81 -33.15 -26.52 -10.08
CA LYS A 81 -32.00 -27.10 -10.81
C LYS A 81 -31.01 -26.12 -11.48
N CYS A 82 -30.45 -25.17 -10.73
CA CYS A 82 -29.29 -24.40 -11.20
C CYS A 82 -28.10 -25.35 -11.05
N LYS A 83 -27.67 -25.96 -12.16
CA LYS A 83 -26.52 -26.87 -12.15
C LYS A 83 -25.27 -26.01 -11.91
N PHE A 84 -24.88 -25.89 -10.64
CA PHE A 84 -23.66 -25.21 -10.23
C PHE A 84 -22.46 -25.87 -10.89
N ASN A 85 -21.76 -25.13 -11.76
CA ASN A 85 -20.46 -25.52 -12.29
C ASN A 85 -19.45 -24.47 -11.87
N LEU A 86 -18.61 -24.82 -10.89
CA LEU A 86 -17.63 -23.92 -10.32
C LEU A 86 -16.73 -23.26 -11.37
N ALA A 87 -16.25 -24.01 -12.37
CA ALA A 87 -15.35 -23.46 -13.40
C ALA A 87 -16.05 -22.38 -14.23
N GLU A 88 -17.31 -22.62 -14.61
CA GLU A 88 -18.12 -21.65 -15.36
C GLU A 88 -18.47 -20.43 -14.49
N GLU A 89 -18.79 -20.64 -13.21
CA GLU A 89 -19.11 -19.56 -12.27
C GLU A 89 -17.90 -18.66 -11.96
N LYS A 90 -16.69 -19.24 -11.88
CA LYS A 90 -15.43 -18.49 -11.77
C LYS A 90 -15.24 -17.59 -12.99
N GLU A 91 -15.49 -18.11 -14.19
CA GLU A 91 -15.40 -17.31 -15.43
C GLU A 91 -16.44 -16.19 -15.46
N ILE A 92 -17.68 -16.45 -15.01
CA ILE A 92 -18.71 -15.41 -14.88
C ILE A 92 -18.25 -14.30 -13.94
N PHE A 93 -17.67 -14.65 -12.78
CA PHE A 93 -17.17 -13.65 -11.84
C PHE A 93 -16.04 -12.81 -12.45
N ILE A 94 -15.08 -13.45 -13.13
CA ILE A 94 -13.98 -12.76 -13.82
C ILE A 94 -14.53 -11.77 -14.86
N ILE A 95 -15.47 -12.20 -15.70
CA ILE A 95 -16.07 -11.33 -16.74
C ILE A 95 -16.82 -10.15 -16.11
N ILE A 96 -17.47 -10.33 -14.95
CA ILE A 96 -18.11 -9.22 -14.22
C ILE A 96 -17.06 -8.21 -13.74
N VAL A 97 -15.97 -8.67 -13.13
CA VAL A 97 -14.86 -7.81 -12.67
C VAL A 97 -14.28 -7.02 -13.84
N GLU A 98 -13.94 -7.70 -14.94
CA GLU A 98 -13.40 -7.08 -16.16
C GLU A 98 -14.37 -6.06 -16.76
N LYS A 99 -15.66 -6.39 -16.82
CA LYS A 99 -16.66 -5.50 -17.41
C LYS A 99 -16.90 -4.24 -16.58
N ILE A 100 -16.89 -4.36 -15.25
CA ILE A 100 -16.99 -3.18 -14.37
C ILE A 100 -15.77 -2.27 -14.56
N ASN A 101 -14.56 -2.85 -14.59
CA ASN A 101 -13.34 -2.07 -14.85
C ASN A 101 -13.38 -1.38 -16.22
N GLU A 102 -13.78 -2.09 -17.28
CA GLU A 102 -13.93 -1.53 -18.64
C GLU A 102 -14.90 -0.35 -18.67
N LEU A 103 -16.10 -0.52 -18.11
CA LEU A 103 -17.14 0.51 -18.13
C LEU A 103 -16.76 1.74 -17.29
N ASP A 104 -16.11 1.52 -16.15
CA ASP A 104 -15.62 2.63 -15.31
C ASP A 104 -14.54 3.41 -16.03
N TRP A 105 -13.57 2.74 -16.64
CA TRP A 105 -12.53 3.37 -17.45
C TRP A 105 -13.11 4.21 -18.59
N LEU A 106 -14.09 3.67 -19.33
CA LEU A 106 -14.78 4.39 -20.41
C LEU A 106 -15.52 5.64 -19.90
N ASN A 107 -16.27 5.51 -18.80
CA ASN A 107 -16.98 6.63 -18.21
C ASN A 107 -16.02 7.76 -17.80
N GLN A 108 -14.86 7.43 -17.26
CA GLN A 108 -13.87 8.43 -16.85
C GLN A 108 -13.20 9.13 -18.04
N LEU A 109 -12.98 8.44 -19.17
CA LEU A 109 -12.50 9.07 -20.39
C LEU A 109 -13.54 10.03 -21.00
N ASP A 110 -14.80 9.60 -21.07
CA ASP A 110 -15.88 10.40 -21.67
C ASP A 110 -16.13 11.69 -20.89
N ASN A 111 -15.92 11.66 -19.57
CA ASN A 111 -16.16 12.82 -18.71
C ASN A 111 -15.07 13.90 -18.80
N ASN A 112 -13.87 13.64 -19.36
CA ASN A 112 -12.75 14.61 -19.49
C ASN A 112 -12.40 15.40 -18.19
N GLU A 113 -12.88 14.98 -17.01
CA GLU A 113 -12.76 15.75 -15.77
C GLU A 113 -11.34 15.69 -15.17
N PHE A 114 -10.53 14.72 -15.61
CA PHE A 114 -9.22 14.45 -15.04
C PHE A 114 -8.07 14.88 -15.95
N VAL A 115 -7.14 15.65 -15.38
CA VAL A 115 -5.79 15.79 -15.95
C VAL A 115 -5.11 14.42 -15.88
N GLU A 116 -4.20 14.11 -16.82
CA GLU A 116 -3.52 12.80 -16.96
C GLU A 116 -3.11 12.14 -15.64
N ASN A 117 -2.57 12.91 -14.69
CA ASN A 117 -2.12 12.40 -13.40
C ASN A 117 -3.24 12.11 -12.42
N ASP A 118 -4.31 12.90 -12.44
CA ASP A 118 -5.45 12.64 -11.56
C ASP A 118 -6.20 11.37 -12.02
N PHE A 119 -6.18 11.08 -13.32
CA PHE A 119 -6.67 9.82 -13.85
C PHE A 119 -5.81 8.63 -13.40
N ARG A 120 -4.48 8.74 -13.45
CA ARG A 120 -3.56 7.71 -12.90
C ARG A 120 -3.85 7.43 -11.42
N ARG A 121 -3.94 8.48 -10.61
CA ARG A 121 -4.24 8.38 -9.17
C ARG A 121 -5.56 7.69 -8.90
N TYR A 122 -6.57 8.05 -9.69
CA TYR A 122 -7.88 7.41 -9.62
C TYR A 122 -7.76 5.90 -9.86
N LEU A 123 -7.06 5.49 -10.92
CA LEU A 123 -6.88 4.08 -11.24
C LEU A 123 -6.09 3.34 -10.15
N ASN A 124 -4.95 3.88 -9.72
CA ASN A 124 -4.13 3.28 -8.67
C ASN A 124 -4.91 3.14 -7.36
N TYR A 125 -5.66 4.18 -6.98
CA TYR A 125 -6.55 4.08 -5.83
C TYR A 125 -7.57 2.97 -6.07
N LYS A 126 -8.36 3.04 -7.14
CA LYS A 126 -9.55 2.20 -7.32
C LYS A 126 -9.21 0.73 -7.57
N TYR A 127 -8.11 0.43 -8.26
CA TYR A 127 -7.85 -0.90 -8.81
C TYR A 127 -6.63 -1.61 -8.25
N ASP A 128 -5.71 -0.91 -7.59
CA ASP A 128 -4.46 -1.50 -7.14
C ASP A 128 -4.33 -1.48 -5.62
N TYR A 129 -3.67 -2.51 -5.09
CA TYR A 129 -3.19 -2.50 -3.71
C TYR A 129 -1.81 -1.86 -3.65
N PRO A 130 -1.45 -1.18 -2.55
CA PRO A 130 -0.07 -0.72 -2.37
C PRO A 130 0.88 -1.92 -2.37
N SER A 131 2.11 -1.71 -2.87
CA SER A 131 3.15 -2.73 -3.06
C SER A 131 3.80 -3.22 -1.74
N ILE A 132 2.98 -3.55 -0.74
CA ILE A 132 3.38 -4.00 0.60
C ILE A 132 3.27 -5.52 0.68
N ASP A 133 4.40 -6.20 0.85
CA ASP A 133 4.44 -7.65 1.02
C ASP A 133 4.00 -8.08 2.43
N VAL A 134 3.66 -9.36 2.57
CA VAL A 134 3.15 -9.92 3.83
C VAL A 134 4.16 -9.83 5.00
N TYR A 135 5.46 -9.92 4.73
CA TYR A 135 6.48 -9.80 5.77
C TYR A 135 6.63 -8.35 6.24
N SER A 136 6.52 -7.39 5.32
CA SER A 136 6.45 -5.96 5.68
C SER A 136 5.27 -5.65 6.59
N TYR A 137 4.08 -6.22 6.32
CA TYR A 137 2.93 -6.09 7.25
C TYR A 137 3.23 -6.70 8.63
N PHE A 138 3.78 -7.91 8.69
CA PHE A 138 4.14 -8.59 9.94
C PHE A 138 5.06 -7.73 10.81
N ASN A 139 6.14 -7.21 10.21
CA ASN A 139 7.10 -6.37 10.89
C ASN A 139 6.51 -5.02 11.31
N LEU A 140 5.72 -4.39 10.44
CA LEU A 140 5.09 -3.12 10.75
C LEU A 140 4.12 -3.26 11.93
N PHE A 141 3.33 -4.32 11.99
CA PHE A 141 2.40 -4.54 13.09
C PHE A 141 3.09 -4.77 14.43
N LYS A 142 4.35 -5.21 14.45
CA LYS A 142 5.17 -5.26 15.68
C LYS A 142 5.29 -3.87 16.32
N TYR A 143 5.47 -2.83 15.51
CA TYR A 143 5.57 -1.46 15.99
C TYR A 143 4.22 -0.88 16.40
N PHE A 144 3.14 -1.33 15.74
CA PHE A 144 1.77 -0.90 16.06
C PHE A 144 1.12 -1.72 17.18
N GLU A 145 1.85 -2.60 17.86
CA GLU A 145 1.31 -3.54 18.85
C GLU A 145 0.41 -2.84 19.88
N LYS A 146 0.93 -1.82 20.55
CA LYS A 146 0.20 -1.05 21.57
C LYS A 146 -1.06 -0.41 21.00
N LEU A 147 -0.95 0.26 19.85
CA LEU A 147 -2.09 0.89 19.18
C LEU A 147 -3.14 -0.15 18.76
N SER A 148 -2.72 -1.32 18.31
CA SER A 148 -3.63 -2.39 17.92
C SER A 148 -4.43 -2.93 19.11
N GLU A 149 -3.78 -3.12 20.26
CA GLU A 149 -4.44 -3.51 21.51
C GLU A 149 -5.42 -2.42 21.99
N GLU A 150 -5.07 -1.14 21.86
CA GLU A 150 -5.95 -0.03 22.25
C GLU A 150 -7.14 0.19 21.31
N ILE A 151 -6.98 -0.07 20.00
CA ILE A 151 -8.00 0.18 18.98
C ILE A 151 -8.94 -1.01 18.87
N TYR A 152 -8.41 -2.23 18.82
CA TYR A 152 -9.19 -3.44 18.56
C TYR A 152 -9.40 -4.30 19.81
N GLY A 153 -8.71 -4.01 20.92
CA GLY A 153 -8.67 -4.91 22.08
C GLY A 153 -7.90 -6.20 21.79
N LEU A 154 -7.08 -6.22 20.74
CA LEU A 154 -6.42 -7.39 20.18
C LEU A 154 -5.06 -6.97 19.62
N SER A 155 -4.02 -7.73 19.97
CA SER A 155 -2.73 -7.65 19.28
C SER A 155 -2.82 -8.22 17.88
N ILE A 156 -2.56 -7.41 16.85
CA ILE A 156 -2.49 -7.89 15.47
C ILE A 156 -1.20 -8.69 15.24
N HIS A 157 -0.08 -8.27 15.81
CA HIS A 157 1.22 -8.92 15.58
C HIS A 157 1.31 -10.30 16.24
N LYS A 158 0.89 -10.44 17.51
CA LYS A 158 0.93 -11.73 18.21
C LYS A 158 0.02 -12.78 17.58
N ASN A 159 -1.09 -12.34 16.95
CA ASN A 159 -2.04 -13.22 16.28
C ASN A 159 -1.84 -13.26 14.76
N PHE A 160 -0.72 -12.72 14.25
CA PHE A 160 -0.53 -12.54 12.82
C PHE A 160 -0.56 -13.86 12.05
N TYR A 161 -0.06 -14.95 12.64
CA TYR A 161 -0.10 -16.28 12.01
C TYR A 161 -1.53 -16.76 11.77
N GLU A 162 -2.37 -16.69 12.79
CA GLU A 162 -3.77 -17.09 12.73
C GLU A 162 -4.57 -16.18 11.78
N LEU A 163 -4.30 -14.87 11.80
CA LEU A 163 -4.89 -13.92 10.84
C LEU A 163 -4.44 -14.21 9.41
N LEU A 164 -3.16 -14.58 9.20
CA LEU A 164 -2.66 -14.95 7.88
C LEU A 164 -3.30 -16.26 7.39
N ILE A 165 -3.55 -17.24 8.27
CA ILE A 165 -4.33 -18.43 7.91
C ILE A 165 -5.74 -18.04 7.44
N LEU A 166 -6.41 -17.11 8.14
CA LEU A 166 -7.70 -16.56 7.71
C LEU A 166 -7.64 -15.88 6.33
N LEU A 167 -6.50 -15.34 5.92
CA LEU A 167 -6.36 -14.66 4.63
C LEU A 167 -5.81 -15.56 3.51
N ALA A 168 -5.10 -16.63 3.84
CA ALA A 168 -4.36 -17.44 2.87
C ALA A 168 -4.83 -18.91 2.75
N SER A 169 -5.71 -19.39 3.64
CA SER A 169 -6.14 -20.79 3.59
C SER A 169 -6.85 -21.14 2.28
N LYS A 170 -6.45 -22.26 1.69
CA LYS A 170 -7.13 -22.91 0.56
C LYS A 170 -8.31 -23.77 0.99
N GLU A 171 -8.45 -23.97 2.30
CA GLU A 171 -9.55 -24.70 2.92
C GLU A 171 -10.52 -23.70 3.58
N ASN A 172 -11.78 -24.12 3.80
CA ASN A 172 -12.80 -23.32 4.49
C ASN A 172 -13.10 -21.96 3.85
N LEU A 173 -13.29 -21.91 2.52
CA LEU A 173 -13.52 -20.67 1.76
C LEU A 173 -14.72 -19.84 2.29
N TYR A 174 -15.69 -20.49 2.93
CA TYR A 174 -16.63 -19.89 3.90
C TYR A 174 -16.44 -20.61 5.25
N ILE A 175 -16.21 -19.87 6.32
CA ILE A 175 -15.89 -20.46 7.62
C ILE A 175 -17.16 -20.54 8.46
N LYS A 176 -17.71 -21.74 8.64
CA LYS A 176 -18.91 -21.94 9.49
C LYS A 176 -18.64 -21.52 10.93
N SER A 177 -19.66 -20.98 11.61
CA SER A 177 -19.51 -20.45 12.98
C SER A 177 -18.92 -21.47 13.96
N ASN A 178 -19.27 -22.75 13.85
CA ASN A 178 -18.72 -23.81 14.70
C ASN A 178 -17.23 -24.08 14.43
N ILE A 179 -16.79 -24.02 13.16
CA ILE A 179 -15.39 -24.15 12.78
C ILE A 179 -14.61 -22.93 13.27
N PHE A 180 -15.15 -21.73 13.04
CA PHE A 180 -14.54 -20.49 13.49
C PHE A 180 -14.33 -20.48 15.01
N GLN A 181 -15.35 -20.85 15.79
CA GLN A 181 -15.24 -20.91 17.25
C GLN A 181 -14.21 -21.96 17.70
N LYS A 182 -14.14 -23.11 17.01
CA LYS A 182 -13.20 -24.18 17.35
C LYS A 182 -11.74 -23.78 17.06
N GLU A 183 -11.48 -23.14 15.93
CA GLU A 183 -10.12 -22.82 15.47
C GLU A 183 -9.61 -21.49 16.02
N PHE A 184 -10.49 -20.50 16.17
CA PHE A 184 -10.12 -19.11 16.49
C PHE A 184 -10.79 -18.56 17.75
N GLY A 185 -11.64 -19.34 18.44
CA GLY A 185 -12.40 -18.88 19.61
C GLY A 185 -11.55 -18.51 20.83
N ASN A 186 -10.26 -18.88 20.84
CA ASN A 186 -9.31 -18.48 21.88
C ASN A 186 -8.73 -17.07 21.67
N ILE A 187 -8.89 -16.49 20.47
CA ILE A 187 -8.38 -15.15 20.16
C ILE A 187 -9.39 -14.13 20.66
N LYS A 188 -9.07 -13.50 21.78
CA LYS A 188 -9.91 -12.47 22.41
C LYS A 188 -10.19 -11.32 21.43
N ASN A 189 -11.44 -10.86 21.38
CA ASN A 189 -11.88 -9.70 20.59
C ASN A 189 -11.66 -9.83 19.07
N LEU A 190 -11.37 -11.03 18.54
CA LEU A 190 -11.19 -11.25 17.11
C LEU A 190 -12.40 -10.80 16.27
N GLU A 191 -13.59 -10.90 16.82
CA GLU A 191 -14.83 -10.44 16.21
C GLU A 191 -14.85 -8.94 15.85
N ASN A 192 -14.06 -8.11 16.53
CA ASN A 192 -13.92 -6.68 16.23
C ASN A 192 -13.33 -6.42 14.84
N LEU A 193 -12.67 -7.42 14.24
CA LEU A 193 -12.10 -7.35 12.89
C LEU A 193 -13.11 -7.69 11.79
N PHE A 194 -14.38 -7.93 12.11
CA PHE A 194 -15.41 -8.23 11.11
C PHE A 194 -16.54 -7.19 11.15
N LEU A 195 -17.17 -7.00 9.99
CA LEU A 195 -18.43 -6.28 9.88
C LEU A 195 -19.60 -7.24 10.14
N ASP A 196 -20.69 -6.76 10.72
CA ASP A 196 -21.93 -7.53 10.79
C ASP A 196 -22.69 -7.44 9.46
N GLY A 197 -22.76 -8.56 8.76
CA GLY A 197 -23.45 -8.67 7.47
C GLY A 197 -24.96 -8.47 7.55
N ASN A 198 -25.56 -8.47 8.73
CA ASN A 198 -26.98 -8.18 8.94
C ASN A 198 -27.26 -6.68 9.07
N GLU A 199 -26.26 -5.89 9.47
CA GLU A 199 -26.35 -4.43 9.65
C GLU A 199 -25.99 -3.66 8.37
N LEU A 200 -25.35 -4.33 7.41
CA LEU A 200 -24.96 -3.74 6.13
C LEU A 200 -26.13 -3.68 5.13
N GLU A 201 -26.53 -2.47 4.73
CA GLU A 201 -27.54 -2.29 3.68
C GLU A 201 -26.97 -2.48 2.28
N GLU A 202 -27.61 -3.31 1.44
CA GLU A 202 -27.18 -3.58 0.05
C GLU A 202 -27.01 -2.31 -0.83
N ARG A 203 -27.66 -1.18 -0.47
CA ARG A 203 -27.61 0.09 -1.23
C ARG A 203 -26.43 0.99 -0.85
N ALA A 204 -25.87 0.85 0.35
CA ALA A 204 -24.69 1.62 0.76
C ALA A 204 -23.46 1.34 -0.13
N PHE A 205 -23.47 0.24 -0.90
CA PHE A 205 -22.31 -0.25 -1.65
C PHE A 205 -22.09 0.37 -3.04
N ILE A 206 -23.11 1.02 -3.61
CA ILE A 206 -23.01 1.67 -4.93
C ILE A 206 -22.69 3.17 -4.76
N GLU A 207 -23.05 3.75 -3.61
CA GLU A 207 -22.96 5.18 -3.32
C GLU A 207 -21.91 5.52 -2.26
N ASP A 208 -21.64 4.64 -1.26
CA ASP A 208 -20.63 4.87 -0.22
C ASP A 208 -19.36 4.04 -0.42
N ASN A 209 -18.23 4.68 -0.12
CA ASN A 209 -16.88 4.15 -0.26
C ASN A 209 -16.68 2.89 0.63
N LEU A 210 -16.85 1.69 0.05
CA LEU A 210 -16.65 0.37 0.69
C LEU A 210 -15.41 0.30 1.57
N ARG A 211 -14.34 0.98 1.16
CA ARG A 211 -13.05 1.01 1.88
C ARG A 211 -13.16 1.70 3.23
N THR A 212 -14.03 2.69 3.33
CA THR A 212 -14.34 3.36 4.60
C THR A 212 -15.01 2.39 5.56
N ALA A 213 -15.98 1.61 5.08
CA ALA A 213 -16.65 0.59 5.90
C ALA A 213 -15.70 -0.54 6.33
N PHE A 214 -14.81 -0.97 5.43
CA PHE A 214 -13.83 -2.02 5.70
C PHE A 214 -12.59 -1.56 6.47
N LYS A 215 -12.48 -0.27 6.81
CA LYS A 215 -11.37 0.23 7.61
C LYS A 215 -11.31 -0.50 8.96
N GLY A 216 -10.16 -1.13 9.23
CA GLY A 216 -9.95 -1.96 10.41
C GLY A 216 -10.63 -3.34 10.36
N LYS A 217 -11.07 -3.80 9.18
CA LYS A 217 -11.84 -5.04 9.01
C LYS A 217 -11.19 -6.00 8.01
N LEU A 218 -11.27 -7.29 8.31
CA LEU A 218 -10.78 -8.40 7.47
C LEU A 218 -11.89 -9.07 6.64
N GLY A 219 -13.15 -8.96 7.06
CA GLY A 219 -14.24 -9.67 6.42
C GLY A 219 -15.61 -9.35 7.00
N ILE A 220 -16.58 -10.21 6.69
CA ILE A 220 -17.98 -10.05 7.08
C ILE A 220 -18.42 -11.29 7.88
N LYS A 221 -19.00 -11.05 9.05
CA LYS A 221 -19.62 -12.06 9.90
C LYS A 221 -21.12 -12.12 9.63
N PHE A 222 -21.64 -13.34 9.57
CA PHE A 222 -23.06 -13.66 9.50
C PHE A 222 -23.42 -14.57 10.68
N SER A 223 -24.71 -14.86 10.84
CA SER A 223 -25.17 -15.81 11.87
C SER A 223 -24.64 -17.23 11.66
N ASP A 224 -24.49 -17.64 10.40
CA ASP A 224 -24.11 -19.00 9.97
C ASP A 224 -22.60 -19.19 9.73
N GLY A 225 -21.83 -18.10 9.67
CA GLY A 225 -20.38 -18.17 9.48
C GLY A 225 -19.76 -16.84 9.10
N ILE A 226 -18.51 -16.89 8.66
CA ILE A 226 -17.69 -15.72 8.32
C ILE A 226 -17.17 -15.87 6.90
N TYR A 227 -17.24 -14.77 6.16
CA TYR A 227 -16.59 -14.63 4.86
C TYR A 227 -15.36 -13.72 4.99
N VAL A 228 -14.21 -14.25 4.58
CA VAL A 228 -12.94 -13.53 4.50
C VAL A 228 -12.44 -13.68 3.06
N PRO A 229 -12.25 -12.59 2.31
CA PRO A 229 -11.64 -12.69 0.98
C PRO A 229 -10.19 -13.16 1.13
N ARG A 230 -9.77 -14.15 0.33
CA ARG A 230 -8.49 -14.84 0.55
C ARG A 230 -7.30 -14.10 -0.09
N ALA A 231 -7.04 -12.88 0.38
CA ALA A 231 -5.91 -12.06 -0.03
C ALA A 231 -5.24 -11.41 1.17
N TYR A 232 -3.92 -11.61 1.33
CA TYR A 232 -3.16 -10.98 2.43
C TYR A 232 -3.15 -9.44 2.32
N HIS A 233 -3.33 -8.90 1.11
CA HIS A 233 -3.44 -7.47 0.85
C HIS A 233 -4.53 -6.77 1.69
N ILE A 234 -5.50 -7.52 2.21
CA ILE A 234 -6.55 -7.03 3.12
C ILE A 234 -5.97 -6.55 4.46
N PHE A 235 -4.74 -6.92 4.82
CA PHE A 235 -4.04 -6.27 5.94
C PHE A 235 -3.89 -4.76 5.76
N GLU A 236 -3.98 -4.24 4.52
CA GLU A 236 -4.14 -2.80 4.27
C GLU A 236 -5.29 -2.23 5.10
N ASN A 237 -6.43 -2.91 5.19
CA ASN A 237 -7.57 -2.43 5.97
C ASN A 237 -7.24 -2.28 7.45
N ILE A 238 -6.53 -3.24 8.03
CA ILE A 238 -6.08 -3.18 9.43
C ILE A 238 -5.12 -2.03 9.64
N PHE A 239 -4.13 -1.92 8.75
CA PHE A 239 -3.16 -0.84 8.76
C PHE A 239 -3.84 0.54 8.66
N ARG A 240 -4.77 0.73 7.71
CA ARG A 240 -5.59 1.94 7.56
C ARG A 240 -6.40 2.22 8.81
N GLY A 241 -7.00 1.19 9.42
CA GLY A 241 -7.76 1.32 10.66
C GLY A 241 -6.91 1.76 11.85
N ILE A 242 -5.61 1.44 11.86
CA ILE A 242 -4.68 1.92 12.89
C ILE A 242 -4.24 3.35 12.59
N ILE A 243 -3.65 3.61 11.41
CA ILE A 243 -3.02 4.91 11.12
C ILE A 243 -4.05 6.04 11.02
N GLU A 244 -5.30 5.75 10.63
CA GLU A 244 -6.40 6.71 10.53
C GLU A 244 -7.24 6.82 11.80
N ASN A 245 -6.94 6.04 12.84
CA ASN A 245 -7.56 6.19 14.14
C ASN A 245 -7.08 7.48 14.84
N GLU A 246 -7.95 8.11 15.63
CA GLU A 246 -7.56 9.29 16.41
C GLU A 246 -6.46 8.98 17.44
N LYS A 247 -6.46 7.78 18.02
CA LYS A 247 -5.46 7.34 19.00
C LYS A 247 -4.04 7.29 18.43
N SER A 248 -3.88 7.08 17.12
CA SER A 248 -2.56 6.98 16.49
C SER A 248 -1.95 8.31 16.09
N LYS A 249 -2.69 9.43 16.24
CA LYS A 249 -2.29 10.74 15.73
C LYS A 249 -0.91 11.18 16.21
N ASP A 250 -0.61 10.96 17.49
CA ASP A 250 0.62 11.41 18.13
C ASP A 250 1.71 10.32 18.16
N GLU A 251 1.38 9.05 17.90
CA GLU A 251 2.34 7.93 17.99
C GLU A 251 2.89 7.48 16.62
N LYS A 252 2.14 7.67 15.54
CA LYS A 252 2.52 7.12 14.22
C LYS A 252 3.76 7.76 13.60
N GLY A 253 4.09 9.00 13.98
CA GLY A 253 5.33 9.67 13.59
C GLY A 253 6.54 8.93 14.14
N ASP A 254 6.57 8.80 15.47
CA ASP A 254 7.61 8.07 16.21
C ASP A 254 7.74 6.62 15.73
N ILE A 255 6.62 5.94 15.44
CA ILE A 255 6.64 4.58 14.87
C ILE A 255 7.31 4.56 13.50
N LEU A 256 7.01 5.51 12.61
CA LEU A 256 7.65 5.57 11.30
C LEU A 256 9.15 5.86 11.43
N GLU A 257 9.56 6.75 12.33
CA GLU A 257 10.98 7.05 12.58
C GLU A 257 11.74 5.81 13.07
N ALA A 258 11.19 5.12 14.08
CA ALA A 258 11.79 3.90 14.60
C ALA A 258 11.86 2.79 13.54
N TYR A 259 10.78 2.59 12.78
CA TYR A 259 10.73 1.59 11.72
C TYR A 259 11.70 1.92 10.57
N SER A 260 11.80 3.19 10.19
CA SER A 260 12.75 3.65 9.17
C SER A 260 14.20 3.48 9.61
N LYS A 261 14.49 3.78 10.89
CA LYS A 261 15.81 3.54 11.47
C LYS A 261 16.22 2.08 11.38
N ASP A 262 15.32 1.14 11.71
CA ASP A 262 15.63 -0.29 11.68
C ASP A 262 15.81 -0.81 10.25
N ILE A 263 14.97 -0.38 9.30
CA ILE A 263 15.12 -0.73 7.87
C ILE A 263 16.46 -0.21 7.33
N ILE A 264 16.76 1.07 7.54
CA ILE A 264 17.99 1.69 7.04
C ILE A 264 19.22 1.12 7.79
N GLY A 265 19.08 0.81 9.08
CA GLY A 265 20.09 0.19 9.93
C GLY A 265 20.55 -1.20 9.49
N GLY A 266 19.74 -1.89 8.68
CA GLY A 266 20.16 -3.12 8.00
C GLY A 266 21.28 -2.91 6.97
N PHE A 267 21.48 -1.67 6.50
CA PHE A 267 22.40 -1.34 5.40
C PHE A 267 23.51 -0.37 5.81
N PHE A 268 23.28 0.46 6.85
CA PHE A 268 24.22 1.46 7.33
C PHE A 268 24.54 1.25 8.81
N LYS A 269 25.80 1.46 9.19
CA LYS A 269 26.24 1.34 10.60
C LYS A 269 26.08 2.65 11.37
N ASP A 270 26.49 3.76 10.77
CA ASP A 270 26.56 5.07 11.42
C ASP A 270 25.25 5.85 11.20
N ILE A 271 24.21 5.46 11.96
CA ILE A 271 22.89 6.10 11.94
C ILE A 271 22.66 6.83 13.26
N TYR A 272 22.48 8.14 13.17
CA TYR A 272 22.17 9.02 14.29
C TYR A 272 20.68 9.36 14.27
N HIS A 273 19.96 8.90 15.28
CA HIS A 273 18.50 9.06 15.41
C HIS A 273 18.16 10.22 16.35
N THR A 274 17.18 11.05 15.95
CA THR A 274 16.65 12.19 16.70
C THR A 274 17.78 13.13 17.15
N SER A 275 18.42 13.77 16.17
CA SER A 275 19.62 14.59 16.38
C SER A 275 19.30 16.09 16.32
N TYR A 276 19.84 16.88 17.23
CA TYR A 276 19.57 18.31 17.35
C TYR A 276 20.79 19.16 17.04
N ASP A 277 20.64 20.20 16.22
CA ASP A 277 21.70 21.18 15.99
C ASP A 277 21.97 22.07 17.22
N ASN A 278 22.95 22.98 17.10
CA ASN A 278 23.28 23.93 18.16
C ASN A 278 22.12 24.88 18.56
N LYS A 279 21.15 25.10 17.67
CA LYS A 279 19.93 25.90 17.87
C LYS A 279 18.76 25.06 18.41
N GLY A 280 18.96 23.77 18.66
CA GLY A 280 17.93 22.85 19.16
C GLY A 280 16.94 22.41 18.08
N LYS A 281 17.34 22.48 16.81
CA LYS A 281 16.52 22.09 15.67
C LYS A 281 16.77 20.62 15.31
N GLU A 282 15.69 19.86 15.25
CA GLU A 282 15.70 18.40 15.13
C GLU A 282 15.80 17.90 13.70
N GLN A 283 16.54 16.82 13.50
CA GLN A 283 16.59 15.98 12.31
C GLN A 283 16.39 14.51 12.71
N ASP A 284 15.44 13.84 12.06
CA ASP A 284 15.01 12.50 12.47
C ASP A 284 16.14 11.46 12.31
N LEU A 285 16.76 11.37 11.13
CA LEU A 285 17.96 10.57 10.92
C LEU A 285 19.05 11.33 10.17
N ILE A 286 20.29 11.11 10.61
CA ILE A 286 21.51 11.48 9.90
C ILE A 286 22.31 10.21 9.70
N ILE A 287 22.71 9.91 8.46
CA ILE A 287 23.56 8.77 8.13
C ILE A 287 24.86 9.27 7.54
N GLU A 288 25.99 8.81 8.10
CA GLU A 288 27.31 9.04 7.51
C GLU A 288 27.75 7.78 6.76
N PHE A 289 28.17 7.95 5.51
CA PHE A 289 28.68 6.85 4.69
C PHE A 289 29.79 7.33 3.77
N GLN A 290 31.05 6.97 4.09
CA GLN A 290 32.22 7.40 3.33
C GLN A 290 32.27 8.94 3.19
N ASP A 291 32.29 9.44 1.96
CA ASP A 291 32.24 10.85 1.59
C ASP A 291 30.80 11.41 1.48
N LYS A 292 29.80 10.68 1.97
CA LYS A 292 28.38 11.01 1.81
C LYS A 292 27.70 11.21 3.15
N ILE A 293 26.77 12.16 3.20
CA ILE A 293 25.85 12.36 4.31
C ILE A 293 24.43 12.28 3.76
N LEU A 294 23.59 11.49 4.40
CA LEU A 294 22.18 11.37 4.07
C LEU A 294 21.33 11.87 5.23
N PHE A 295 20.51 12.88 4.95
CA PHE A 295 19.45 13.33 5.83
C PHE A 295 18.15 12.61 5.49
N VAL A 296 17.52 12.03 6.51
CA VAL A 296 16.19 11.45 6.37
C VAL A 296 15.23 12.16 7.32
N GLU A 297 14.06 12.51 6.78
CA GLU A 297 12.94 13.05 7.52
C GLU A 297 11.72 12.16 7.31
N CYS A 298 11.06 11.76 8.40
CA CYS A 298 9.92 10.86 8.39
C CYS A 298 8.62 11.67 8.52
N LYS A 299 7.61 11.29 7.72
CA LYS A 299 6.24 11.85 7.83
C LYS A 299 5.17 10.78 7.71
N ALA A 300 4.46 10.58 8.81
CA ALA A 300 3.35 9.62 8.92
C ALA A 300 1.96 10.28 8.86
N GLN A 301 1.86 11.55 8.44
CA GLN A 301 0.58 12.26 8.43
C GLN A 301 -0.30 11.79 7.27
N ASN A 302 -1.40 11.10 7.60
CA ASN A 302 -2.33 10.61 6.58
C ASN A 302 -2.91 11.74 5.74
N PHE A 303 -3.06 11.47 4.45
CA PHE A 303 -3.99 12.21 3.62
C PHE A 303 -5.35 11.58 3.90
N LYS A 304 -6.17 12.25 4.71
CA LYS A 304 -7.60 11.88 4.83
C LYS A 304 -8.14 11.79 3.41
N SER A 305 -8.79 10.66 3.08
CA SER A 305 -9.44 10.35 1.79
C SER A 305 -9.46 11.58 0.89
N ILE A 306 -8.42 11.70 0.06
CA ILE A 306 -8.43 12.71 -0.98
C ILE A 306 -9.67 12.35 -1.80
N PHE A 307 -10.71 13.17 -1.73
CA PHE A 307 -11.81 13.04 -2.67
C PHE A 307 -11.17 13.11 -4.04
N ILE A 308 -11.21 12.01 -4.79
CA ILE A 308 -10.65 12.00 -6.15
C ILE A 308 -11.62 12.75 -7.06
N GLU A 309 -12.91 12.75 -6.72
CA GLU A 309 -13.99 13.44 -7.41
C GLU A 309 -14.36 14.76 -6.68
N GLY A 310 -14.70 15.80 -7.45
CA GLY A 310 -15.19 17.09 -6.94
C GLY A 310 -14.26 18.28 -7.22
N LYS A 311 -14.85 19.47 -7.34
CA LYS A 311 -14.16 20.70 -7.77
C LYS A 311 -12.99 21.14 -6.87
N ASP A 312 -13.01 20.77 -5.59
CA ASP A 312 -12.00 21.20 -4.60
C ASP A 312 -10.92 20.12 -4.32
N ALA A 313 -11.04 18.95 -4.93
CA ALA A 313 -10.17 17.79 -4.74
C ALA A 313 -8.68 18.12 -4.93
N THR A 314 -8.36 18.79 -6.04
CA THR A 314 -6.98 19.19 -6.40
C THR A 314 -6.42 20.21 -5.42
N GLN A 315 -7.21 21.19 -5.00
CA GLN A 315 -6.77 22.23 -4.06
C GLN A 315 -6.48 21.66 -2.67
N ILE A 316 -7.33 20.74 -2.20
CA ILE A 316 -7.13 20.02 -0.93
C ILE A 316 -5.86 19.18 -0.99
N ARG A 317 -5.63 18.44 -2.09
CA ARG A 317 -4.39 17.68 -2.32
C ARG A 317 -3.16 18.57 -2.22
N GLU A 318 -3.12 19.66 -3.00
CA GLU A 318 -1.97 20.55 -3.03
C GLU A 318 -1.70 21.19 -1.67
N LYS A 319 -2.76 21.60 -0.96
CA LYS A 319 -2.63 22.15 0.39
C LYS A 319 -2.02 21.13 1.34
N HIS A 320 -2.54 19.90 1.37
CA HIS A 320 -1.99 18.85 2.25
C HIS A 320 -0.56 18.47 1.87
N PHE A 321 -0.26 18.37 0.58
CA PHE A 321 1.11 18.15 0.10
C PHE A 321 2.07 19.24 0.60
N LYS A 322 1.69 20.51 0.46
CA LYS A 322 2.46 21.64 0.99
C LYS A 322 2.60 21.59 2.51
N ASP A 323 1.56 21.16 3.21
CA ASP A 323 1.56 21.10 4.67
C ASP A 323 2.42 19.98 5.25
N VAL A 324 2.65 18.90 4.51
CA VAL A 324 3.38 17.71 5.00
C VAL A 324 4.74 17.59 4.32
N ILE A 325 4.76 17.41 3.00
CA ILE A 325 5.97 17.07 2.24
C ILE A 325 6.92 18.27 2.16
N VAL A 326 6.42 19.46 1.81
CA VAL A 326 7.28 20.65 1.70
C VAL A 326 7.89 21.01 3.07
N LYS A 327 7.17 20.80 4.18
CA LYS A 327 7.73 21.01 5.53
C LYS A 327 8.86 20.03 5.83
N ALA A 328 8.72 18.77 5.44
CA ALA A 328 9.78 17.77 5.59
C ALA A 328 11.02 18.11 4.74
N CYS A 329 10.83 18.50 3.47
CA CYS A 329 11.92 18.95 2.61
C CYS A 329 12.64 20.17 3.18
N LYS A 330 11.92 21.10 3.83
CA LYS A 330 12.50 22.25 4.55
C LYS A 330 13.40 21.82 5.71
N GLN A 331 13.04 20.75 6.44
CA GLN A 331 13.85 20.24 7.55
C GLN A 331 15.15 19.64 7.03
N CYS A 332 15.10 18.77 6.01
CA CYS A 332 16.31 18.25 5.36
C CYS A 332 17.19 19.36 4.77
N GLN A 333 16.58 20.36 4.12
CA GLN A 333 17.30 21.50 3.56
C GLN A 333 18.03 22.30 4.65
N ARG A 334 17.37 22.53 5.80
CA ARG A 334 17.99 23.19 6.95
C ARG A 334 19.17 22.36 7.49
N GLY A 335 19.07 21.03 7.51
CA GLY A 335 20.19 20.13 7.86
C GLY A 335 21.39 20.31 6.93
N LYS A 336 21.14 20.30 5.61
CA LYS A 336 22.15 20.57 4.57
C LYS A 336 22.80 21.94 4.74
N GLU A 337 22.01 22.99 4.92
CA GLU A 337 22.51 24.36 5.14
C GLU A 337 23.32 24.48 6.43
N TYR A 338 22.93 23.77 7.50
CA TYR A 338 23.69 23.77 8.75
C TYR A 338 25.08 23.17 8.54
N LEU A 339 25.19 22.04 7.83
CA LEU A 339 26.50 21.47 7.49
C LEU A 339 27.34 22.45 6.65
N LEU A 340 26.79 22.95 5.54
CA LEU A 340 27.55 23.77 4.60
C LEU A 340 28.01 25.12 5.18
N ASN A 341 27.27 25.68 6.13
CA ASN A 341 27.60 26.98 6.74
C ASN A 341 28.54 26.88 7.95
N ASN A 342 28.92 25.67 8.38
CA ASN A 342 29.77 25.48 9.56
C ASN A 342 30.99 24.63 9.20
N LYS A 343 32.19 25.12 9.52
CA LYS A 343 33.44 24.36 9.36
C LYS A 343 33.43 23.05 10.15
N ILE A 344 32.79 23.08 11.32
CA ILE A 344 32.54 21.94 12.20
C ILE A 344 31.06 22.00 12.58
N ALA A 345 30.28 21.00 12.17
CA ALA A 345 28.87 20.90 12.51
C ALA A 345 28.68 19.84 13.61
N ILE A 346 28.09 20.24 14.74
CA ILE A 346 27.92 19.38 15.92
C ILE A 346 26.44 19.16 16.17
N TYR A 347 26.06 17.89 16.32
CA TYR A 347 24.72 17.48 16.68
C TYR A 347 24.69 16.86 18.07
N TYR A 348 23.55 17.00 18.73
CA TYR A 348 23.33 16.62 20.11
C TYR A 348 22.12 15.68 20.25
N ASN A 349 22.11 14.88 21.32
CA ASN A 349 20.98 13.99 21.65
C ASN A 349 19.76 14.69 22.26
N SER A 350 19.78 16.01 22.44
CA SER A 350 18.67 16.75 23.04
C SER A 350 18.65 18.22 22.62
N ASN A 351 17.43 18.76 22.45
CA ASN A 351 17.21 20.19 22.30
C ASN A 351 17.52 21.01 23.57
N LYS A 352 17.62 20.38 24.75
CA LYS A 352 17.92 21.05 26.02
C LYS A 352 19.41 21.31 26.14
N LYS A 353 19.83 22.58 26.04
CA LYS A 353 21.26 22.98 26.13
C LYS A 353 21.96 22.46 27.39
N LYS A 354 21.27 22.41 28.54
CA LYS A 354 21.84 21.91 29.78
C LYS A 354 21.85 20.37 29.77
N GLY A 355 23.04 19.78 29.78
CA GLY A 355 23.24 18.34 29.91
C GLY A 355 23.11 17.52 28.62
N ARG A 356 22.86 18.15 27.46
CA ARG A 356 22.94 17.47 26.16
C ARG A 356 24.37 16.99 25.90
N LYS A 357 24.49 15.84 25.22
CA LYS A 357 25.76 15.25 24.79
C LYS A 357 25.88 15.34 23.28
N GLU A 358 27.10 15.54 22.81
CA GLU A 358 27.44 15.47 21.40
C GLU A 358 27.27 14.02 20.94
N VAL A 359 26.60 13.83 19.80
CA VAL A 359 26.37 12.51 19.20
C VAL A 359 27.04 12.38 17.84
N LEU A 360 27.23 13.49 17.14
CA LEU A 360 27.86 13.52 15.83
C LEU A 360 28.61 14.84 15.68
N GLU A 361 29.86 14.75 15.22
CA GLU A 361 30.66 15.88 14.77
C GLU A 361 31.05 15.65 13.31
N VAL A 362 30.65 16.57 12.43
CA VAL A 362 31.00 16.54 11.00
C VAL A 362 32.04 17.62 10.73
N ASN A 363 33.25 17.17 10.41
CA ASN A 363 34.36 18.00 9.98
C ASN A 363 34.45 18.05 8.45
N ASN A 364 34.85 19.22 7.91
CA ASN A 364 35.20 19.42 6.50
C ASN A 364 34.13 18.94 5.49
N THR A 365 33.15 19.79 5.23
CA THR A 365 32.00 19.48 4.34
C THR A 365 32.28 19.68 2.87
N ASP A 366 33.38 20.34 2.49
CA ASP A 366 33.66 20.76 1.10
C ASP A 366 33.85 19.58 0.13
N HIS A 367 34.17 18.40 0.66
CA HIS A 367 34.33 17.16 -0.11
C HIS A 367 33.17 16.17 0.08
N LYS A 368 32.19 16.49 0.92
CA LYS A 368 31.09 15.56 1.24
C LYS A 368 29.88 15.79 0.34
N LYS A 369 29.35 14.72 -0.27
CA LYS A 369 28.07 14.75 -0.99
C LYS A 369 26.91 14.67 0.01
N ILE A 370 25.93 15.57 -0.10
CA ILE A 370 24.78 15.62 0.81
C ILE A 370 23.52 15.20 0.07
N PHE A 371 22.86 14.16 0.58
CA PHE A 371 21.60 13.61 0.09
C PHE A 371 20.47 13.91 1.07
N LYS A 372 19.25 14.03 0.54
CA LYS A 372 18.05 14.30 1.31
C LYS A 372 16.94 13.36 0.89
N VAL A 373 16.34 12.68 1.85
CA VAL A 373 15.21 11.78 1.63
C VAL A 373 14.10 12.13 2.62
N VAL A 374 12.88 12.20 2.13
CA VAL A 374 11.67 12.24 2.96
C VAL A 374 11.00 10.88 2.85
N VAL A 375 10.93 10.18 3.98
CA VAL A 375 10.27 8.88 4.08
C VAL A 375 8.83 9.07 4.55
N VAL A 376 7.90 8.44 3.84
CA VAL A 376 6.47 8.53 4.15
C VAL A 376 5.91 7.15 4.49
N LEU A 377 4.95 7.11 5.41
CA LEU A 377 4.28 5.85 5.80
C LEU A 377 3.22 5.41 4.77
N ASP A 378 2.77 6.33 3.91
CA ASP A 378 1.73 6.12 2.91
C ASP A 378 2.10 6.84 1.60
N GLU A 379 1.74 6.25 0.47
CA GLU A 379 2.11 6.72 -0.88
C GLU A 379 1.31 7.94 -1.35
N TYR A 380 0.26 8.30 -0.61
CA TYR A 380 -0.57 9.49 -0.84
C TYR A 380 -1.11 9.58 -2.27
N LEU A 381 -1.52 8.43 -2.83
CA LEU A 381 -1.96 8.32 -4.22
C LEU A 381 -0.89 8.86 -5.17
N ASP A 382 0.31 8.26 -5.22
CA ASP A 382 1.45 8.62 -6.06
C ASP A 382 2.11 10.02 -5.85
N LEU A 383 1.57 10.86 -4.96
CA LEU A 383 2.11 12.21 -4.73
C LEU A 383 3.56 12.21 -4.22
N ALA A 384 3.97 11.16 -3.51
CA ALA A 384 5.37 11.00 -3.09
C ALA A 384 6.30 10.95 -4.32
N GLU A 385 5.91 10.21 -5.36
CA GLU A 385 6.71 10.01 -6.58
C GLU A 385 6.75 11.27 -7.44
N LEU A 386 5.61 11.97 -7.53
CA LEU A 386 5.45 13.20 -8.31
C LEU A 386 5.84 14.46 -7.53
N SER A 387 6.47 14.31 -6.37
CA SER A 387 6.78 15.41 -5.47
C SER A 387 7.55 16.56 -6.16
N ASN A 388 8.46 16.23 -7.08
CA ASN A 388 9.22 17.20 -7.88
C ASN A 388 8.36 18.17 -8.71
N ARG A 389 7.12 17.81 -9.07
CA ARG A 389 6.19 18.70 -9.77
C ARG A 389 5.60 19.78 -8.88
N TYR A 390 5.56 19.53 -7.58
CA TYR A 390 4.95 20.40 -6.58
C TYR A 390 5.98 21.12 -5.70
N LEU A 391 7.24 20.69 -5.71
CA LEU A 391 8.32 21.27 -4.94
C LEU A 391 8.93 22.50 -5.64
N GLU A 392 9.22 23.53 -4.83
CA GLU A 392 10.06 24.65 -5.25
C GLU A 392 11.48 24.15 -5.62
N GLU A 393 12.15 24.82 -6.56
CA GLU A 393 13.44 24.38 -7.13
C GLU A 393 14.50 23.99 -6.08
N LYS A 394 14.61 24.77 -4.99
CA LYS A 394 15.53 24.52 -3.86
C LYS A 394 15.24 23.24 -3.06
N TYR A 395 14.09 22.60 -3.28
CA TYR A 395 13.68 21.38 -2.58
C TYR A 395 13.64 20.15 -3.50
N LYS A 396 13.75 20.32 -4.82
CA LYS A 396 13.70 19.22 -5.80
C LYS A 396 14.88 18.24 -5.71
N ASP A 397 15.97 18.63 -5.04
CA ASP A 397 17.07 17.75 -4.66
C ASP A 397 16.74 16.87 -3.42
N THR A 398 15.46 16.68 -3.12
CA THR A 398 14.96 15.82 -2.02
C THR A 398 14.11 14.72 -2.60
N TRP A 399 14.52 13.47 -2.44
CA TRP A 399 13.71 12.34 -2.86
C TRP A 399 12.61 12.06 -1.83
N VAL A 400 11.38 11.86 -2.27
CA VAL A 400 10.25 11.53 -1.39
C VAL A 400 9.80 10.11 -1.75
N VAL A 401 9.80 9.21 -0.78
CA VAL A 401 9.57 7.79 -1.02
C VAL A 401 8.82 7.15 0.15
N ASN A 402 7.97 6.17 -0.13
CA ASN A 402 7.33 5.41 0.93
C ASN A 402 8.30 4.37 1.52
N ILE A 403 8.14 4.05 2.81
CA ILE A 403 9.07 3.18 3.53
C ILE A 403 9.18 1.76 2.92
N PHE A 404 8.09 1.23 2.34
CA PHE A 404 8.08 -0.11 1.75
C PHE A 404 8.88 -0.15 0.44
N ALA A 405 8.71 0.85 -0.42
CA ALA A 405 9.51 0.98 -1.63
C ALA A 405 10.99 1.23 -1.31
N LEU A 406 11.27 2.08 -0.32
CA LEU A 406 12.64 2.33 0.13
C LEU A 406 13.34 1.04 0.56
N HIS A 407 12.67 0.18 1.34
CA HIS A 407 13.26 -1.09 1.80
C HIS A 407 13.62 -2.01 0.63
N LYS A 408 12.70 -2.17 -0.32
CA LYS A 408 12.91 -2.95 -1.54
C LYS A 408 14.08 -2.41 -2.37
N ILE A 409 14.15 -1.10 -2.56
CA ILE A 409 15.23 -0.43 -3.28
C ILE A 409 16.58 -0.64 -2.57
N LEU A 410 16.67 -0.39 -1.27
CA LEU A 410 17.89 -0.60 -0.48
C LEU A 410 18.39 -2.05 -0.60
N TRP A 411 17.48 -3.02 -0.51
CA TRP A 411 17.82 -4.44 -0.60
C TRP A 411 18.35 -4.82 -1.98
N ILE A 412 17.66 -4.42 -3.06
CA ILE A 412 18.12 -4.72 -4.43
C ILE A 412 19.43 -3.99 -4.73
N SER A 413 19.55 -2.69 -4.39
CA SER A 413 20.78 -1.93 -4.56
C SER A 413 21.97 -2.63 -3.90
N ASN A 414 21.81 -3.04 -2.63
CA ASN A 414 22.87 -3.72 -1.90
C ASN A 414 23.33 -5.02 -2.55
N ARG A 415 22.43 -5.73 -3.24
CA ARG A 415 22.75 -6.98 -3.93
C ARG A 415 23.41 -6.79 -5.30
N ILE A 416 23.12 -5.71 -6.00
CA ILE A 416 23.70 -5.43 -7.32
C ILE A 416 25.19 -5.07 -7.18
N ASN A 417 25.50 -4.02 -6.42
CA ASN A 417 26.88 -3.55 -6.25
C ASN A 417 27.08 -2.86 -4.89
N GLY A 418 26.39 -3.34 -3.85
CA GLY A 418 26.40 -2.73 -2.53
C GLY A 418 25.62 -1.41 -2.47
N ILE A 419 25.70 -0.76 -1.31
CA ILE A 419 24.91 0.45 -1.04
C ILE A 419 25.26 1.66 -1.94
N ASN A 420 26.37 1.60 -2.69
CA ASN A 420 26.70 2.64 -3.67
C ASN A 420 25.65 2.74 -4.78
N THR A 421 25.05 1.62 -5.21
CA THR A 421 23.96 1.63 -6.21
C THR A 421 22.76 2.44 -5.72
N PHE A 422 22.50 2.46 -4.41
CA PHE A 422 21.44 3.29 -3.83
C PHE A 422 21.77 4.78 -3.95
N PHE A 423 23.02 5.18 -3.67
CA PHE A 423 23.42 6.58 -3.84
C PHE A 423 23.45 7.01 -5.30
N GLU A 424 23.86 6.14 -6.22
CA GLU A 424 23.77 6.40 -7.67
C GLU A 424 22.32 6.63 -8.10
N TYR A 425 21.39 5.84 -7.57
CA TYR A 425 19.96 6.05 -7.82
C TYR A 425 19.46 7.36 -7.19
N LEU A 426 19.87 7.69 -5.96
CA LEU A 426 19.53 8.98 -5.35
C LEU A 426 20.04 10.15 -6.19
N GLU A 427 21.27 10.10 -6.70
CA GLU A 427 21.81 11.12 -7.61
C GLU A 427 20.95 11.22 -8.87
N TYR A 428 20.67 10.11 -9.53
CA TYR A 428 19.76 10.06 -10.69
C TYR A 428 18.40 10.71 -10.38
N ARG A 429 17.80 10.35 -9.24
CA ARG A 429 16.44 10.75 -8.88
C ARG A 429 16.33 12.22 -8.47
N THR A 430 17.42 12.79 -7.94
CA THR A 430 17.49 14.18 -7.43
C THR A 430 18.15 15.17 -8.41
N GLN A 431 18.89 14.68 -9.41
CA GLN A 431 19.47 15.52 -10.48
C GLN A 431 18.53 15.69 -11.67
N ASN A 432 17.63 14.72 -11.90
CA ASN A 432 16.71 14.74 -13.04
C ASN A 432 15.44 15.54 -12.77
N ASN A 433 15.59 16.86 -12.71
CA ASN A 433 14.46 17.76 -12.89
C ASN A 433 13.86 17.48 -14.29
N LEU A 434 12.80 16.66 -14.28
CA LEU A 434 11.81 16.40 -15.34
C LEU A 434 12.07 15.22 -16.32
N GLY A 435 13.06 14.35 -16.09
CA GLY A 435 13.52 13.41 -17.12
C GLY A 435 12.60 12.24 -17.51
N ILE A 436 12.09 11.48 -16.54
CA ILE A 436 11.28 10.28 -16.77
C ILE A 436 10.19 10.21 -15.71
N GLU A 437 8.94 10.35 -16.13
CA GLU A 437 7.79 10.12 -15.27
C GLU A 437 6.98 8.97 -15.87
N SER A 438 6.72 7.94 -15.07
CA SER A 438 5.86 6.84 -15.49
C SER A 438 4.43 7.33 -15.44
N ILE A 439 3.71 7.23 -16.55
CA ILE A 439 2.28 7.54 -16.58
C ILE A 439 1.47 6.46 -15.82
N HIS A 440 2.07 5.30 -15.50
CA HIS A 440 1.35 4.12 -15.00
C HIS A 440 2.02 3.31 -13.87
N CYS A 441 3.19 3.69 -13.33
CA CYS A 441 3.89 2.82 -12.38
C CYS A 441 4.51 3.53 -11.18
N ASP A 442 4.59 2.78 -10.08
CA ASP A 442 5.16 3.15 -8.80
C ASP A 442 6.69 3.40 -8.82
N GLU A 443 7.25 3.92 -7.73
CA GLU A 443 8.69 4.18 -7.57
C GLU A 443 9.54 2.90 -7.78
N LEU A 444 8.97 1.72 -7.52
CA LEU A 444 9.63 0.44 -7.76
C LEU A 444 9.87 0.22 -9.26
N ALA A 445 8.88 0.46 -10.10
CA ALA A 445 9.07 0.36 -11.55
C ALA A 445 10.09 1.38 -12.08
N GLN A 446 10.15 2.58 -11.50
CA GLN A 446 11.18 3.57 -11.84
C GLN A 446 12.58 3.06 -11.54
N PHE A 447 12.77 2.51 -10.35
CA PHE A 447 14.04 1.89 -9.99
C PHE A 447 14.37 0.70 -10.90
N GLY A 448 13.40 -0.18 -11.16
CA GLY A 448 13.54 -1.34 -12.04
C GLY A 448 13.92 -0.96 -13.48
N TYR A 449 13.35 0.12 -14.00
CA TYR A 449 13.75 0.71 -15.27
C TYR A 449 15.20 1.21 -15.22
N TRP A 450 15.57 1.95 -14.17
CA TRP A 450 16.91 2.53 -14.02
C TRP A 450 18.03 1.49 -13.88
N ILE A 451 17.77 0.33 -13.30
CA ILE A 451 18.77 -0.76 -13.26
C ILE A 451 18.72 -1.66 -14.49
N SER A 452 17.74 -1.49 -15.38
CA SER A 452 17.56 -2.40 -16.50
C SER A 452 18.65 -2.19 -17.56
N PRO A 453 19.44 -3.22 -17.89
CA PRO A 453 20.55 -3.11 -18.84
C PRO A 453 20.08 -2.82 -20.27
N ASN A 454 18.81 -3.09 -20.59
CA ASN A 454 18.26 -2.97 -21.94
C ASN A 454 17.71 -1.57 -22.28
N TYR A 455 17.64 -0.65 -21.32
CA TYR A 455 17.09 0.68 -21.53
C TYR A 455 18.16 1.74 -21.27
N HIS A 456 19.04 1.95 -22.25
CA HIS A 456 20.08 2.99 -22.21
C HIS A 456 19.54 4.42 -22.47
N MET A 457 18.23 4.62 -22.34
CA MET A 457 17.60 5.92 -22.59
C MET A 457 17.39 6.64 -21.26
N TYR A 458 18.47 7.17 -20.70
CA TYR A 458 18.37 8.19 -19.66
C TYR A 458 18.32 9.56 -20.36
N PRO A 459 17.17 10.25 -20.40
CA PRO A 459 17.11 11.57 -21.01
C PRO A 459 18.19 12.46 -20.39
N LYS A 460 18.85 13.24 -21.25
CA LYS A 460 19.78 14.27 -20.79
C LYS A 460 19.02 15.25 -19.90
N LEU A 461 19.71 15.78 -18.88
CA LEU A 461 19.24 16.86 -18.00
C LEU A 461 18.46 17.92 -18.81
N GLY A 462 17.19 18.16 -18.43
CA GLY A 462 16.32 19.18 -19.03
C GLY A 462 15.42 18.73 -20.19
N MET A 463 15.41 17.44 -20.57
CA MET A 463 14.42 16.89 -21.50
C MET A 463 13.26 16.25 -20.74
N ASN A 464 12.06 16.82 -20.86
CA ASN A 464 10.84 16.27 -20.26
C ASN A 464 10.35 15.08 -21.10
N ILE A 465 10.66 13.84 -20.68
CA ILE A 465 10.12 12.64 -21.32
C ILE A 465 9.15 11.95 -20.35
N ASN A 466 7.87 11.98 -20.67
CA ASN A 466 6.92 11.05 -20.05
C ASN A 466 7.07 9.70 -20.75
N ILE A 467 7.36 8.64 -20.00
CA ILE A 467 7.38 7.28 -20.55
C ILE A 467 6.30 6.46 -19.88
N VAL A 468 5.66 5.56 -20.62
CA VAL A 468 4.82 4.54 -20.03
C VAL A 468 5.73 3.39 -19.62
N LEU A 469 5.99 3.24 -18.32
CA LEU A 469 6.57 2.00 -17.83
C LEU A 469 5.44 0.97 -17.71
N ASN A 470 5.77 -0.30 -17.95
CA ASN A 470 4.87 -1.42 -17.66
C ASN A 470 5.29 -2.10 -16.37
N ASN A 471 4.38 -2.82 -15.73
CA ASN A 471 4.63 -3.60 -14.50
C ASN A 471 5.75 -4.66 -14.66
N SER A 472 6.25 -4.94 -15.86
CA SER A 472 7.42 -5.80 -16.06
C SER A 472 8.67 -5.31 -15.33
N PHE A 473 8.79 -4.01 -15.05
CA PHE A 473 9.94 -3.45 -14.32
C PHE A 473 9.89 -3.74 -12.81
N THR A 474 8.74 -4.15 -12.26
CA THR A 474 8.65 -4.52 -10.83
C THR A 474 9.04 -5.97 -10.58
N ASN A 475 9.17 -6.81 -11.62
CA ASN A 475 9.51 -8.23 -11.49
C ASN A 475 10.87 -8.48 -10.80
N ILE A 476 11.78 -7.50 -10.83
CA ILE A 476 13.06 -7.60 -10.11
C ILE A 476 12.88 -7.72 -8.59
N PHE A 477 11.76 -7.26 -8.05
CA PHE A 477 11.45 -7.37 -6.63
C PHE A 477 10.80 -8.71 -6.23
N ASP A 478 10.47 -9.58 -7.19
CA ASP A 478 9.94 -10.92 -6.89
C ASP A 478 10.94 -11.75 -6.06
N GLU A 479 12.24 -11.50 -6.25
CA GLU A 479 13.29 -12.13 -5.44
C GLU A 479 13.26 -11.63 -3.99
N TYR A 480 13.08 -10.32 -3.79
CA TYR A 480 12.90 -9.74 -2.46
C TYR A 480 11.68 -10.36 -1.77
N ASP A 481 10.53 -10.39 -2.44
CA ASP A 481 9.28 -10.90 -1.87
C ASP A 481 9.41 -12.39 -1.53
N SER A 482 10.07 -13.17 -2.39
CA SER A 482 10.35 -14.59 -2.15
C SER A 482 11.32 -14.82 -0.99
N TYR A 483 12.34 -13.98 -0.81
CA TYR A 483 13.29 -14.07 0.29
C TYR A 483 12.59 -13.78 1.63
N PHE A 484 11.89 -12.65 1.72
CA PHE A 484 11.26 -12.22 2.97
C PHE A 484 10.03 -13.04 3.34
N TYR A 485 9.35 -13.66 2.37
CA TYR A 485 8.37 -14.70 2.67
C TYR A 485 8.99 -15.91 3.40
N LYS A 486 10.20 -16.33 3.01
CA LYS A 486 10.91 -17.42 3.72
C LYS A 486 11.32 -17.00 5.12
N GLU A 487 11.75 -15.76 5.32
CA GLU A 487 12.05 -15.22 6.65
C GLU A 487 10.80 -15.17 7.53
N LEU A 488 9.67 -14.69 6.99
CA LEU A 488 8.37 -14.75 7.68
C LEU A 488 8.04 -16.16 8.16
N VAL A 489 8.16 -17.15 7.28
CA VAL A 489 7.86 -18.56 7.63
C VAL A 489 8.79 -19.05 8.74
N LYS A 490 10.07 -18.66 8.75
CA LYS A 490 10.99 -19.01 9.83
C LYS A 490 10.58 -18.37 11.15
N GLU A 491 10.29 -17.08 11.15
CA GLU A 491 9.90 -16.35 12.36
C GLU A 491 8.58 -16.86 12.95
N LEU A 492 7.57 -17.10 12.12
CA LEU A 492 6.28 -17.64 12.59
C LEU A 492 6.42 -19.06 13.17
N ARG A 493 7.36 -19.88 12.68
CA ARG A 493 7.67 -21.20 13.25
C ARG A 493 8.39 -21.14 14.59
N LEU A 494 9.19 -20.09 14.83
CA LEU A 494 9.86 -19.88 16.11
C LEU A 494 8.88 -19.40 17.18
N ASN A 495 7.87 -18.62 16.79
CA ASN A 495 6.87 -18.07 17.70
C ASN A 495 5.72 -19.04 18.04
N THR A 496 5.60 -20.16 17.32
CA THR A 496 4.56 -21.20 17.53
C THR A 496 5.07 -22.43 18.30
N LYS A 497 6.33 -22.41 18.76
CA LYS A 497 6.92 -23.37 19.70
C LYS A 497 7.02 -22.75 21.07
#